data_AF-A0A525IST6-F1
#
_entry.id   AF-A0A525IST6-F1
#
_cell.length_a   1.000
_cell.length_b   1.000
_cell.length_c   1.000
_cell.angle_alpha   90.00
_cell.angle_beta   90.00
_cell.angle_gamma   90.00
#
_symmetry.space_group_name_H-M   'P 1'
#
loop_
_entity.id
_entity.type
_entity.pdbx_description
1 polymer ?
#
loop_
_entity_poly.entity_id
_entity_poly.type
_entity_poly.pdbx_seq_one_letter_code
_entity_poly.pdbx_strand_id
1 'polypeptide(L)'
;GDFERAIADYDEAIRLNPKSALAYFARGRSYLFAGSVEKALADFNQASAQDPENAYLALWVDIVSQRNKRPSRLAQTSSRIDMTVWPAPVIRLFMDQMTPAAVLAAADDPDPTKKKGQVCEANFYSGELSLTKGLKDEATRLFRLAASDCPHGFNEWDAANAELKALGVVP
;
A
#
# COMPACT_ATOMS: atom_id res chain seq x y z
N GLY A 1 -12.27 -12.88 -1.90
CA GLY A 1 -12.07 -12.31 -3.24
C GLY A 1 -11.79 -13.46 -4.18
N ASP A 2 -12.26 -13.34 -5.40
CA ASP A 2 -11.83 -14.20 -6.50
C ASP A 2 -10.70 -13.45 -7.21
N PHE A 3 -9.48 -13.63 -6.72
CA PHE A 3 -8.33 -12.90 -7.24
C PHE A 3 -8.00 -13.37 -8.66
N GLU A 4 -8.31 -14.62 -8.98
CA GLU A 4 -8.14 -15.23 -10.29
C GLU A 4 -8.96 -14.51 -11.36
N ARG A 5 -10.25 -14.24 -11.10
CA ARG A 5 -11.09 -13.45 -12.00
C ARG A 5 -10.57 -12.03 -12.18
N ALA A 6 -10.19 -11.36 -11.08
CA ALA A 6 -9.65 -10.00 -11.16
C ALA A 6 -8.34 -9.94 -11.98
N ILE A 7 -7.45 -10.93 -11.81
CA ILE A 7 -6.22 -11.04 -12.59
C ILE A 7 -6.52 -11.15 -14.09
N ALA A 8 -7.48 -12.00 -14.48
CA ALA A 8 -7.87 -12.16 -15.88
C ALA A 8 -8.43 -10.86 -16.49
N ASP A 9 -9.26 -10.13 -15.75
CA ASP A 9 -9.78 -8.83 -16.20
C ASP A 9 -8.66 -7.80 -16.38
N TYR A 10 -7.67 -7.77 -15.49
CA TYR A 10 -6.52 -6.87 -15.62
C TYR A 10 -5.54 -7.30 -16.72
N ASP A 11 -5.42 -8.59 -17.00
CA ASP A 11 -4.66 -9.08 -18.16
C ASP A 11 -5.23 -8.51 -19.46
N GLU A 12 -6.56 -8.52 -19.60
CA GLU A 12 -7.24 -7.93 -20.76
C GLU A 12 -7.07 -6.40 -20.80
N ALA A 13 -7.20 -5.72 -19.66
CA ALA A 13 -6.97 -4.28 -19.58
C ALA A 13 -5.53 -3.89 -20.00
N ILE A 14 -4.53 -4.69 -19.61
CA ILE A 14 -3.13 -4.50 -20.01
C ILE A 14 -2.92 -4.81 -21.49
N ARG A 15 -3.60 -5.84 -22.02
CA ARG A 15 -3.56 -6.15 -23.47
C ARG A 15 -4.09 -4.97 -24.30
N LEU A 16 -5.16 -4.33 -23.83
CA LEU A 16 -5.77 -3.16 -24.49
C LEU A 16 -4.95 -1.89 -24.31
N ASN A 17 -4.37 -1.66 -23.12
CA ASN A 17 -3.50 -0.52 -22.84
C ASN A 17 -2.24 -0.96 -22.05
N PRO A 18 -1.14 -1.30 -22.76
CA PRO A 18 0.10 -1.76 -22.15
C PRO A 18 0.83 -0.71 -21.30
N LYS A 19 0.38 0.55 -21.30
CA LYS A 19 0.96 1.66 -20.51
C LYS A 19 0.08 2.05 -19.32
N SER A 20 -0.97 1.30 -19.03
CA SER A 20 -1.87 1.60 -17.92
C SER A 20 -1.21 1.29 -16.56
N ALA A 21 -0.67 2.31 -15.91
CA ALA A 21 -0.11 2.19 -14.54
C ALA A 21 -1.14 1.59 -13.57
N LEU A 22 -2.40 2.02 -13.68
CA LEU A 22 -3.51 1.55 -12.85
C LEU A 22 -3.79 0.06 -13.03
N ALA A 23 -3.76 -0.45 -14.27
CA ALA A 23 -4.03 -1.87 -14.53
C ALA A 23 -2.92 -2.76 -13.95
N TYR A 24 -1.66 -2.38 -14.10
CA TYR A 24 -0.55 -3.08 -13.45
C TYR A 24 -0.66 -3.00 -11.92
N PHE A 25 -0.95 -1.82 -11.36
CA PHE A 25 -1.12 -1.65 -9.92
C PHE A 25 -2.20 -2.58 -9.35
N ALA A 26 -3.36 -2.63 -10.00
CA ALA A 26 -4.50 -3.43 -9.55
C ALA A 26 -4.25 -4.95 -9.69
N ARG A 27 -3.60 -5.37 -10.78
CA ARG A 27 -3.15 -6.77 -10.94
C ARG A 27 -2.07 -7.14 -9.93
N GLY A 28 -1.13 -6.24 -9.66
CA GLY A 28 -0.11 -6.41 -8.64
C GLY A 28 -0.68 -6.62 -7.24
N ARG A 29 -1.70 -5.84 -6.85
CA ARG A 29 -2.45 -6.06 -5.59
C ARG A 29 -3.13 -7.42 -5.57
N SER A 30 -3.79 -7.80 -6.66
CA SER A 30 -4.47 -9.11 -6.77
C SER A 30 -3.48 -10.26 -6.60
N TYR A 31 -2.31 -10.18 -7.24
CA TYR A 31 -1.22 -11.15 -7.04
C TYR A 31 -0.70 -11.15 -5.60
N LEU A 32 -0.53 -9.98 -4.97
CA LEU A 32 -0.02 -9.87 -3.60
C LEU A 32 -0.94 -10.61 -2.62
N PHE A 33 -2.24 -10.33 -2.67
CA PHE A 33 -3.21 -10.94 -1.77
C PHE A 33 -3.54 -12.40 -2.12
N ALA A 34 -3.24 -12.84 -3.35
CA ALA A 34 -3.20 -14.25 -3.73
C ALA A 34 -1.89 -14.96 -3.32
N GLY A 35 -0.95 -14.27 -2.65
CA GLY A 35 0.32 -14.83 -2.18
C GLY A 35 1.42 -14.89 -3.24
N SER A 36 1.18 -14.40 -4.45
CA SER A 36 2.14 -14.36 -5.56
C SER A 36 3.05 -13.11 -5.51
N VAL A 37 3.86 -13.01 -4.47
CA VAL A 37 4.69 -11.82 -4.16
C VAL A 37 5.63 -11.42 -5.32
N GLU A 38 6.25 -12.38 -6.01
CA GLU A 38 7.14 -12.06 -7.13
C GLU A 38 6.41 -11.43 -8.33
N LYS A 39 5.22 -11.96 -8.66
CA LYS A 39 4.36 -11.41 -9.72
C LYS A 39 3.85 -10.02 -9.34
N ALA A 40 3.43 -9.85 -8.08
CA ALA A 40 3.03 -8.56 -7.54
C ALA A 40 4.15 -7.52 -7.69
N LEU A 41 5.38 -7.88 -7.33
CA LEU A 41 6.53 -6.99 -7.43
C LEU A 41 6.82 -6.59 -8.88
N ALA A 42 6.71 -7.52 -9.83
CA ALA A 42 6.90 -7.22 -11.25
C ALA A 42 5.88 -6.16 -11.73
N ASP A 43 4.61 -6.34 -11.37
CA ASP A 43 3.53 -5.43 -11.73
C ASP A 43 3.65 -4.05 -11.05
N PHE A 44 4.01 -4.00 -9.76
CA PHE A 44 4.24 -2.72 -9.08
C PHE A 44 5.43 -1.96 -9.67
N ASN A 45 6.52 -2.65 -10.03
CA ASN A 45 7.63 -2.00 -10.72
C ASN A 45 7.19 -1.45 -12.07
N GLN A 46 6.38 -2.20 -12.83
CA GLN A 46 5.87 -1.75 -14.12
C GLN A 46 4.95 -0.53 -13.97
N ALA A 47 4.06 -0.53 -12.98
CA ALA A 47 3.21 0.61 -12.66
C ALA A 47 4.06 1.85 -12.31
N SER A 48 5.03 1.71 -11.41
CA SER A 48 5.93 2.79 -11.00
C SER A 48 6.81 3.30 -12.14
N ALA A 49 7.15 2.46 -13.12
CA ALA A 49 7.87 2.91 -14.31
C ALA A 49 7.02 3.80 -15.23
N GLN A 50 5.69 3.60 -15.26
CA GLN A 50 4.77 4.45 -16.03
C GLN A 50 4.49 5.78 -15.32
N ASP A 51 4.53 5.80 -13.99
CA ASP A 51 4.25 6.98 -13.17
C ASP A 51 5.26 7.08 -12.00
N PRO A 52 6.49 7.57 -12.27
CA PRO A 52 7.61 7.55 -11.32
C PRO A 52 7.52 8.60 -10.21
N GLU A 53 6.61 9.57 -10.32
CA GLU A 53 6.40 10.64 -9.33
C GLU A 53 5.29 10.28 -8.33
N ASN A 54 4.63 9.13 -8.54
CA ASN A 54 3.53 8.66 -7.71
C ASN A 54 4.03 8.03 -6.40
N ALA A 55 3.80 8.76 -5.31
CA ALA A 55 4.15 8.36 -3.95
C ALA A 55 3.60 6.98 -3.56
N TYR A 56 2.36 6.66 -3.93
CA TYR A 56 1.72 5.40 -3.58
C TYR A 56 2.35 4.22 -4.31
N LEU A 57 2.68 4.37 -5.59
CA LEU A 57 3.38 3.33 -6.33
C LEU A 57 4.76 3.05 -5.73
N ALA A 58 5.47 4.08 -5.29
CA ALA A 58 6.75 3.92 -4.60
C ALA A 58 6.61 3.16 -3.27
N LEU A 59 5.59 3.49 -2.46
CA LEU A 59 5.29 2.76 -1.22
C LEU A 59 4.98 1.29 -1.48
N TRP A 60 4.10 0.98 -2.44
CA TRP A 60 3.75 -0.40 -2.76
C TRP A 60 4.93 -1.20 -3.32
N VAL A 61 5.76 -0.60 -4.18
CA VAL A 61 7.01 -1.23 -4.64
C VAL A 61 7.91 -1.55 -3.44
N ASP A 62 8.03 -0.65 -2.47
CA ASP A 62 8.87 -0.85 -1.31
C ASP A 62 8.35 -1.95 -0.38
N ILE A 63 7.06 -1.90 -0.02
CA ILE A 63 6.38 -2.90 0.81
C ILE A 63 6.56 -4.29 0.21
N VAL A 64 6.25 -4.46 -1.08
CA VAL A 64 6.37 -5.76 -1.74
C VAL A 64 7.82 -6.18 -1.91
N SER A 65 8.76 -5.24 -2.11
CA SER A 65 10.19 -5.55 -2.12
C SER A 65 10.64 -6.13 -0.77
N GLN A 66 10.26 -5.50 0.34
CA GLN A 66 10.59 -5.98 1.69
C GLN A 66 9.98 -7.37 1.96
N ARG A 67 8.70 -7.57 1.60
CA ARG A 67 8.03 -8.88 1.69
C ARG A 67 8.74 -9.95 0.84
N ASN A 68 9.32 -9.56 -0.29
CA ASN A 68 10.14 -10.41 -1.14
C ASN A 68 11.62 -10.48 -0.71
N LYS A 69 11.96 -10.03 0.51
CA LYS A 69 13.33 -10.00 1.07
C LYS A 69 14.33 -9.24 0.19
N ARG A 70 13.88 -8.24 -0.55
CA ARG A 70 14.71 -7.33 -1.34
C ARG A 70 14.96 -6.04 -0.58
N PRO A 71 16.13 -5.40 -0.74
CA PRO A 71 16.42 -4.14 -0.09
C PRO A 71 15.47 -3.03 -0.56
N SER A 72 15.15 -2.10 0.35
CA SER A 72 14.41 -0.88 0.01
C SER A 72 15.18 -0.03 -1.00
N ARG A 73 14.45 0.58 -1.93
CA ARG A 73 14.97 1.61 -2.85
C ARG A 73 14.27 2.95 -2.66
N LEU A 74 13.48 3.08 -1.60
CA LEU A 74 12.58 4.22 -1.40
C LEU A 74 13.34 5.55 -1.29
N ALA A 75 14.53 5.55 -0.68
CA ALA A 75 15.40 6.74 -0.61
C ALA A 75 15.83 7.28 -1.98
N GLN A 76 15.99 6.40 -2.97
CA GLN A 76 16.29 6.83 -4.34
C GLN A 76 15.01 7.36 -5.01
N THR A 77 13.90 6.62 -4.89
CA THR A 77 12.63 7.00 -5.52
C THR A 77 12.06 8.30 -4.95
N SER A 78 12.23 8.57 -3.65
CA SER A 78 11.72 9.77 -2.97
C SER A 78 12.31 11.08 -3.51
N SER A 79 13.43 11.03 -4.25
CA SER A 79 13.98 12.20 -4.93
C SER A 79 13.11 12.73 -6.08
N ARG A 80 12.15 11.93 -6.55
CA ARG A 80 11.23 12.26 -7.65
C ARG A 80 9.80 12.55 -7.18
N ILE A 81 9.56 12.46 -5.89
CA ILE A 81 8.21 12.57 -5.30
C ILE A 81 8.12 13.90 -4.56
N ASP A 82 6.95 14.53 -4.61
CA ASP A 82 6.66 15.68 -3.76
C ASP A 82 6.57 15.23 -2.29
N MET A 83 7.65 15.47 -1.54
CA MET A 83 7.77 15.12 -0.13
C MET A 83 7.19 16.19 0.82
N THR A 84 6.39 17.13 0.31
CA THR A 84 5.73 18.19 1.09
C THR A 84 4.23 17.94 1.30
N VAL A 85 3.64 17.05 0.52
CA VAL A 85 2.22 16.69 0.58
C VAL A 85 2.02 15.28 1.11
N TRP A 86 0.79 14.95 1.49
CA TRP A 86 0.43 13.56 1.81
C TRP A 86 0.61 12.67 0.55
N PRO A 87 1.19 11.45 0.63
CA PRO A 87 1.54 10.68 1.82
C PRO A 87 3.03 10.76 2.25
N ALA A 88 3.73 11.89 2.08
CA ALA A 88 5.15 12.02 2.44
C ALA A 88 5.51 11.59 3.88
N PRO A 89 4.69 11.83 4.92
CA PRO A 89 4.96 11.29 6.27
C PRO A 89 5.04 9.76 6.30
N VAL A 90 4.23 9.06 5.49
CA VAL A 90 4.27 7.61 5.34
C VAL A 90 5.57 7.17 4.67
N ILE A 91 6.02 7.86 3.62
CA ILE A 91 7.32 7.56 2.99
C ILE A 91 8.45 7.68 4.01
N ARG A 92 8.44 8.75 4.82
CA ARG A 92 9.42 8.94 5.90
C ARG A 92 9.36 7.83 6.95
N LEU A 93 8.19 7.28 7.25
CA LEU A 93 8.04 6.12 8.13
C LEU A 93 8.76 4.89 7.58
N PHE A 94 8.61 4.58 6.29
CA PHE A 94 9.31 3.46 5.65
C PHE A 94 10.83 3.68 5.49
N MET A 95 11.27 4.93 5.56
CA MET A 95 12.69 5.31 5.59
C MET A 95 13.26 5.37 7.04
N ASP A 96 12.49 4.92 8.04
CA ASP A 96 12.82 5.01 9.47
C ASP A 96 13.12 6.46 9.94
N GLN A 97 12.55 7.46 9.28
CA GLN A 97 12.67 8.90 9.61
C GLN A 97 11.48 9.43 10.43
N MET A 98 10.39 8.66 10.53
CA MET A 98 9.21 8.98 11.34
C MET A 98 8.71 7.76 12.09
N THR A 99 8.08 7.97 13.24
CA THR A 99 7.39 6.92 13.99
C THR A 99 5.93 6.80 13.54
N PRO A 100 5.26 5.65 13.74
CA PRO A 100 3.83 5.51 13.47
C PRO A 100 2.98 6.60 14.16
N ALA A 101 3.30 6.93 15.42
CA ALA A 101 2.62 7.99 16.17
C ALA A 101 2.81 9.37 15.52
N ALA A 102 4.01 9.68 15.00
CA ALA A 102 4.27 10.93 14.31
C ALA A 102 3.54 11.01 12.96
N VAL A 103 3.41 9.91 12.22
CA VAL A 103 2.61 9.86 10.98
C VAL A 103 1.14 10.09 11.29
N LEU A 104 0.61 9.44 12.33
CA LEU A 104 -0.77 9.63 12.76
C LEU A 104 -1.06 11.08 13.19
N ALA A 105 -0.11 11.73 13.87
CA ALA A 105 -0.23 13.15 14.22
C ALA A 105 -0.18 14.05 12.96
N ALA A 106 0.63 13.70 11.96
CA ALA A 106 0.71 14.44 10.70
C ALA A 106 -0.53 14.27 9.79
N ALA A 107 -1.40 13.30 10.10
CA ALA A 107 -2.67 13.09 9.40
C ALA A 107 -3.81 14.02 9.89
N ASP A 108 -3.53 14.92 10.85
CA ASP A 108 -4.49 15.91 11.29
C ASP A 108 -4.67 16.99 10.21
N ASP A 109 -5.92 17.19 9.78
CA ASP A 109 -6.27 18.15 8.73
C ASP A 109 -7.57 18.88 9.15
N PRO A 110 -7.67 20.22 8.94
CA PRO A 110 -8.91 20.96 9.16
C PRO A 110 -10.09 20.45 8.35
N ASP A 111 -9.84 19.86 7.17
CA ASP A 111 -10.86 19.19 6.38
C ASP A 111 -11.10 17.77 6.94
N PRO A 112 -12.31 17.49 7.48
CA PRO A 112 -12.61 16.20 8.10
C PRO A 112 -12.54 15.04 7.11
N THR A 113 -12.75 15.28 5.81
CA THR A 113 -12.67 14.24 4.78
C THR A 113 -11.21 13.86 4.53
N LYS A 114 -10.34 14.86 4.40
CA LYS A 114 -8.89 14.64 4.25
C LYS A 114 -8.32 13.98 5.48
N LYS A 115 -8.61 14.51 6.66
CA LYS A 115 -8.19 13.92 7.95
C LYS A 115 -8.57 12.45 8.04
N LYS A 116 -9.82 12.11 7.72
CA LYS A 116 -10.28 10.72 7.75
C LYS A 116 -9.50 9.83 6.79
N GLY A 117 -9.24 10.28 5.56
CA GLY A 117 -8.43 9.55 4.58
C GLY A 117 -6.98 9.36 5.04
N GLN A 118 -6.35 10.43 5.52
CA GLN A 118 -4.95 10.38 5.97
C GLN A 118 -4.78 9.51 7.23
N VAL A 119 -5.72 9.55 8.18
CA VAL A 119 -5.70 8.68 9.37
C VAL A 119 -5.86 7.21 9.00
N CYS A 120 -6.77 6.91 8.06
CA CYS A 120 -6.95 5.58 7.49
C CYS A 120 -5.64 5.06 6.89
N GLU A 121 -5.01 5.85 6.03
CA GLU A 121 -3.74 5.50 5.39
C GLU A 121 -2.60 5.38 6.41
N ALA A 122 -2.50 6.28 7.38
CA ALA A 122 -1.51 6.21 8.45
C ALA A 122 -1.58 4.87 9.21
N ASN A 123 -2.79 4.44 9.57
CA ASN A 123 -3.01 3.16 10.24
C ASN A 123 -2.66 1.99 9.33
N PHE A 124 -3.16 1.99 8.09
CA PHE A 124 -2.90 0.91 7.13
C PHE A 124 -1.39 0.71 6.90
N TYR A 125 -0.68 1.77 6.52
CA TYR A 125 0.75 1.70 6.20
C TYR A 125 1.63 1.42 7.43
N SER A 126 1.21 1.86 8.61
CA SER A 126 1.88 1.45 9.86
C SER A 126 1.68 -0.04 10.14
N GLY A 127 0.52 -0.60 9.77
CA GLY A 127 0.24 -2.04 9.84
C GLY A 127 1.14 -2.83 8.89
N GLU A 128 1.29 -2.35 7.65
CA GLU A 128 2.21 -2.90 6.66
C GLU A 128 3.66 -2.94 7.16
N LEU A 129 4.16 -1.83 7.71
CA LEU A 129 5.50 -1.79 8.32
C LEU A 129 5.63 -2.75 9.51
N SER A 130 4.58 -2.89 10.31
CA SER A 130 4.56 -3.82 11.44
C SER A 130 4.66 -5.27 10.95
N LEU A 131 4.02 -5.62 9.84
CA LEU A 131 4.16 -6.93 9.20
C LEU A 131 5.59 -7.18 8.71
N THR A 132 6.25 -6.21 8.06
CA THR A 132 7.63 -6.40 7.60
C THR A 132 8.60 -6.59 8.76
N LYS A 133 8.27 -6.04 9.94
CA LYS A 133 9.00 -6.23 11.21
C LYS A 133 8.59 -7.49 11.99
N GLY A 134 7.61 -8.26 11.50
CA GLY A 134 7.11 -9.47 12.16
C GLY A 134 6.19 -9.22 13.38
N LEU A 135 5.78 -7.97 13.61
CA LEU A 135 4.93 -7.54 14.72
C LEU A 135 3.45 -7.77 14.39
N LYS A 136 3.04 -9.04 14.33
CA LYS A 136 1.70 -9.45 13.85
C LYS A 136 0.53 -8.90 14.67
N ASP A 137 0.68 -8.82 16.00
CA ASP A 137 -0.40 -8.33 16.87
C ASP A 137 -0.65 -6.83 16.65
N GLU A 138 0.43 -6.06 16.52
CA GLU A 138 0.34 -4.63 16.23
C GLU A 138 -0.19 -4.37 14.82
N ALA A 139 0.30 -5.13 13.83
CA ALA A 139 -0.24 -5.09 12.47
C ALA A 139 -1.75 -5.37 12.46
N THR A 140 -2.20 -6.41 13.16
CA THR A 140 -3.62 -6.76 13.30
C THR A 140 -4.42 -5.61 13.90
N ARG A 141 -3.94 -4.99 14.98
CA ARG A 141 -4.60 -3.85 15.62
C ARG A 141 -4.78 -2.69 14.63
N LEU A 142 -3.72 -2.37 13.89
CA LEU A 142 -3.69 -1.26 12.93
C LEU A 142 -4.60 -1.52 11.72
N PHE A 143 -4.61 -2.75 11.19
CA PHE A 143 -5.52 -3.10 10.09
C PHE A 143 -6.99 -3.09 10.51
N ARG A 144 -7.33 -3.43 11.77
CA ARG A 144 -8.70 -3.27 12.27
C ARG A 144 -9.13 -1.80 12.30
N LEU A 145 -8.24 -0.90 12.73
CA LEU A 145 -8.51 0.54 12.69
C LEU A 145 -8.72 1.01 11.24
N ALA A 146 -7.84 0.61 10.32
CA ALA A 146 -8.00 0.92 8.91
C ALA A 146 -9.32 0.37 8.33
N ALA A 147 -9.65 -0.90 8.56
CA ALA A 147 -10.89 -1.50 8.07
C ALA A 147 -12.18 -0.85 8.64
N SER A 148 -12.11 -0.27 9.84
CA SER A 148 -13.20 0.49 10.47
C SER A 148 -13.30 1.92 9.92
N ASP A 149 -12.17 2.60 9.77
CA ASP A 149 -12.14 4.05 9.59
C ASP A 149 -12.02 4.47 8.12
N CYS A 150 -11.46 3.62 7.27
CA CYS A 150 -11.33 3.90 5.84
C CYS A 150 -12.72 3.97 5.17
N PRO A 151 -12.97 4.97 4.31
CA PRO A 151 -14.19 5.00 3.51
C PRO A 151 -14.31 3.73 2.65
N HIS A 152 -15.51 3.16 2.55
CA HIS A 152 -15.76 2.01 1.68
C HIS A 152 -15.39 2.36 0.23
N GLY A 153 -14.66 1.45 -0.43
CA GLY A 153 -14.15 1.65 -1.79
C GLY A 153 -12.76 2.29 -1.88
N PHE A 154 -12.12 2.62 -0.75
CA PHE A 154 -10.69 2.96 -0.73
C PHE A 154 -9.84 1.69 -0.85
N ASN A 155 -8.71 1.80 -1.54
CA ASN A 155 -7.78 0.68 -1.75
C ASN A 155 -7.29 0.08 -0.41
N GLU A 156 -7.08 0.95 0.58
CA GLU A 156 -6.63 0.63 1.92
C GLU A 156 -7.68 -0.15 2.72
N TRP A 157 -8.97 0.08 2.47
CA TRP A 157 -10.04 -0.70 3.11
C TRP A 157 -10.01 -2.15 2.63
N ASP A 158 -9.97 -2.37 1.31
CA ASP A 158 -9.88 -3.72 0.75
C ASP A 158 -8.59 -4.42 1.16
N ALA A 159 -7.48 -3.68 1.15
CA ALA A 159 -6.17 -4.19 1.54
C ALA A 159 -6.12 -4.59 3.02
N ALA A 160 -6.61 -3.74 3.93
CA ALA A 160 -6.66 -4.04 5.36
C ALA A 160 -7.48 -5.31 5.65
N ASN A 161 -8.63 -5.47 4.99
CA ASN A 161 -9.45 -6.68 5.13
C ASN A 161 -8.77 -7.93 4.56
N ALA A 162 -8.05 -7.80 3.45
CA ALA A 162 -7.26 -8.90 2.89
C ALA A 162 -6.11 -9.32 3.83
N GLU A 163 -5.41 -8.35 4.43
CA GLU A 163 -4.34 -8.60 5.40
C GLU A 163 -4.87 -9.24 6.69
N LEU A 164 -5.98 -8.75 7.24
CA LEU A 164 -6.63 -9.36 8.40
C LEU A 164 -6.98 -10.83 8.14
N LYS A 165 -7.55 -11.11 6.97
CA LYS A 165 -7.85 -12.49 6.56
C LYS A 165 -6.58 -13.34 6.46
N ALA A 166 -5.50 -12.80 5.88
CA ALA A 166 -4.21 -13.50 5.78
C ALA A 166 -3.59 -13.80 7.16
N LEU A 167 -3.84 -12.94 8.14
CA LEU A 167 -3.44 -13.12 9.54
C LEU A 167 -4.33 -14.10 10.32
N GLY A 168 -5.34 -14.70 9.68
CA GLY A 168 -6.29 -15.61 10.32
C GLY A 168 -7.31 -14.89 11.19
N VAL A 169 -7.43 -13.56 11.06
CA VAL A 169 -8.43 -12.76 11.74
C VAL A 169 -9.65 -12.69 10.85
N VAL A 170 -10.58 -13.60 11.11
CA VAL A 170 -11.91 -13.60 10.47
C VAL A 170 -12.81 -12.68 11.30
N PRO A 171 -13.70 -11.87 10.68
CA PRO A 171 -14.69 -11.07 11.39
C PRO A 171 -15.57 -11.90 12.34
#